data_AF-A0A1F8FMX9-F1
#
_entry.id   AF-A0A1F8FMX9-F1
#
_cell.length_a   1.000
_cell.length_b   1.000
_cell.length_c   1.000
_cell.angle_alpha   90.00
_cell.angle_beta   90.00
_cell.angle_gamma   90.00
#
_symmetry.space_group_name_H-M   'P 1'
#
loop_
_entity.id
_entity.type
_entity.pdbx_description
1 polymer ?
#
loop_
_entity_poly.entity_id
_entity_poly.type
_entity_poly.pdbx_seq_one_letter_code
_entity_poly.pdbx_strand_id
1 'polypeptide(L)'
;MISDEALEEYKKIYKEEFGEYISDEKTLELAINLLNIMNVVYRPIKREWLKDLDEQDNRVNKAFDILFNEVEKNKYELDKTKLD
;
A
#
# COMPACT_ATOMS: atom_id res chain seq x y z
N MET A 1 -3.77 -3.07 -24.18
CA MET A 1 -2.77 -2.45 -25.07
C MET A 1 -2.04 -1.41 -24.23
N ILE A 2 -0.71 -1.38 -24.25
CA ILE A 2 0.09 -0.43 -23.46
C ILE A 2 -0.03 0.94 -24.15
N SER A 3 -0.23 2.01 -23.38
CA SER A 3 -0.31 3.36 -23.94
C SER A 3 1.09 3.86 -24.35
N ASP A 4 1.12 4.74 -25.34
CA ASP A 4 2.37 5.36 -25.80
C ASP A 4 3.06 6.14 -24.68
N GLU A 5 2.28 6.85 -23.86
CA GLU A 5 2.79 7.58 -22.68
C GLU A 5 3.52 6.66 -21.69
N ALA A 6 2.97 5.47 -21.43
CA ALA A 6 3.60 4.50 -20.53
C ALA A 6 4.89 3.90 -21.14
N LEU A 7 4.94 3.73 -22.46
CA LEU A 7 6.16 3.28 -23.15
C LEU A 7 7.26 4.35 -23.11
N GLU A 8 6.89 5.63 -23.25
CA GLU A 8 7.85 6.74 -23.13
C GLU A 8 8.37 6.90 -21.69
N GLU A 9 7.49 6.79 -20.70
CA GLU A 9 7.90 6.77 -19.29
C GLU A 9 8.84 5.58 -19.01
N TYR A 10 8.52 4.40 -19.54
CA TYR A 10 9.38 3.22 -19.42
C TYR A 10 10.79 3.48 -19.99
N LYS A 11 10.89 4.06 -21.20
CA LYS A 11 12.20 4.40 -21.80
C LYS A 11 12.98 5.38 -20.95
N LYS A 12 12.31 6.37 -20.38
CA LYS A 12 12.93 7.36 -19.50
C LYS A 12 13.54 6.68 -18.28
N ILE A 13 12.76 5.84 -17.59
CA ILE A 13 13.22 5.09 -16.42
C ILE A 13 14.37 4.15 -16.80
N TYR A 14 14.26 3.41 -17.91
CA TYR A 14 15.31 2.51 -18.37
C TYR A 14 16.64 3.25 -18.59
N LYS A 15 16.58 4.43 -19.19
CA LYS A 15 17.78 5.27 -19.38
C LYS A 15 18.34 5.80 -18.06
N GLU A 16 17.48 6.20 -17.13
CA GLU A 16 17.92 6.68 -15.81
C GLU A 16 18.64 5.58 -15.02
N GLU A 17 18.15 4.35 -15.10
CA GLU A 17 18.71 3.20 -14.37
C GLU A 17 19.95 2.59 -15.04
N PHE A 18 19.94 2.45 -16.38
CA PHE A 18 20.97 1.71 -17.12
C PHE A 18 21.87 2.61 -17.97
N GLY A 19 21.53 3.88 -18.16
CA GLY A 19 22.29 4.82 -19.00
C GLY A 19 22.15 4.59 -20.51
N GLU A 20 21.29 3.65 -20.93
CA GLU A 20 21.14 3.20 -22.31
C GLU A 20 19.80 3.62 -22.91
N TYR A 21 19.79 3.85 -24.23
CA TYR A 21 18.55 4.04 -24.98
C TYR A 21 18.13 2.72 -25.63
N ILE A 22 16.83 2.47 -25.65
CA ILE A 22 16.22 1.27 -26.24
C ILE A 22 15.28 1.65 -27.39
N SER A 23 15.18 0.77 -28.39
CA SER A 23 14.26 0.94 -29.51
C SER A 23 12.81 0.68 -29.09
N ASP A 24 11.85 1.22 -29.85
CA ASP A 24 10.41 1.02 -29.60
C ASP A 24 10.03 -0.46 -29.52
N GLU A 25 10.58 -1.28 -30.43
CA GLU A 25 10.37 -2.72 -30.45
C GLU A 25 10.87 -3.37 -29.16
N LYS A 26 12.06 -2.96 -28.70
CA LYS A 26 12.63 -3.50 -27.45
C LYS A 26 11.88 -3.00 -26.22
N THR A 27 11.44 -1.75 -26.21
CA THR A 27 10.59 -1.19 -25.15
C THR A 27 9.31 -1.99 -25.01
N LEU A 28 8.63 -2.28 -26.12
CA LEU A 28 7.39 -3.05 -26.11
C LEU A 28 7.60 -4.47 -25.61
N GLU A 29 8.64 -5.16 -26.08
CA GLU A 29 9.01 -6.51 -25.63
C GLU A 29 9.22 -6.56 -24.11
N LEU A 30 10.04 -5.64 -23.59
CA LEU A 30 10.37 -5.59 -22.16
C LEU A 30 9.16 -5.21 -21.29
N ALA A 31 8.34 -4.26 -21.74
CA ALA A 31 7.13 -3.87 -21.03
C ALA A 31 6.11 -5.03 -20.96
N ILE A 32 5.94 -5.80 -22.03
CA ILE A 32 5.10 -7.01 -22.04
C ILE A 32 5.66 -8.05 -21.07
N ASN A 33 6.97 -8.28 -21.08
CA ASN A 33 7.61 -9.23 -20.18
C ASN A 33 7.42 -8.84 -18.71
N LEU A 34 7.53 -7.55 -18.38
CA LEU A 34 7.26 -7.04 -17.04
C LEU A 34 5.82 -7.35 -16.62
N LEU A 35 4.83 -7.04 -17.46
CA LEU A 35 3.42 -7.32 -17.15
C LEU A 35 3.16 -8.82 -16.98
N ASN A 36 3.79 -9.67 -17.79
CA ASN A 36 3.70 -11.12 -17.65
C ASN A 36 4.25 -11.59 -16.30
N ILE A 37 5.42 -11.08 -15.89
CA ILE A 37 6.00 -11.39 -14.59
C ILE A 37 5.08 -10.91 -13.48
N MET A 38 4.57 -9.68 -13.56
CA MET A 38 3.65 -9.14 -12.56
C MET A 38 2.36 -9.96 -12.48
N ASN A 39 1.81 -10.42 -13.59
CA ASN A 39 0.63 -11.29 -13.57
C ASN A 39 0.88 -12.64 -12.88
N VAL A 40 2.12 -13.15 -12.94
CA VAL A 40 2.49 -14.43 -12.29
C VAL A 40 2.84 -14.22 -10.81
N VAL A 41 3.60 -13.17 -10.50
CA VAL A 41 4.13 -12.90 -9.16
C VAL A 41 3.09 -12.26 -8.26
N TYR A 42 2.27 -11.36 -8.81
CA TYR A 42 1.23 -10.68 -8.05
C TYR A 42 0.08 -11.66 -7.81
N ARG A 43 0.17 -12.38 -6.70
CA ARG A 43 -0.86 -13.32 -6.26
C ARG A 43 -2.15 -12.53 -6.04
N PRO A 44 -3.27 -12.84 -6.72
CA PRO A 44 -4.53 -12.18 -6.41
C PRO A 44 -4.89 -12.48 -4.96
N ILE A 45 -4.94 -11.43 -4.13
CA ILE A 45 -5.46 -11.54 -2.78
C ILE A 45 -6.91 -11.99 -2.91
N LYS A 46 -7.24 -13.16 -2.35
CA LYS A 46 -8.64 -13.61 -2.33
C LYS A 46 -9.46 -12.55 -1.61
N ARG A 47 -10.60 -12.16 -2.18
CA ARG A 47 -11.49 -11.15 -1.56
C ARG A 47 -11.89 -11.54 -0.13
N GLU A 48 -11.94 -12.84 0.16
CA GLU A 48 -12.14 -13.36 1.52
C GLU A 48 -11.06 -12.89 2.50
N TRP A 49 -9.78 -12.87 2.08
CA TRP A 49 -8.65 -12.44 2.91
C TRP A 49 -8.63 -10.93 3.18
N LEU A 50 -9.27 -10.14 2.30
CA LEU A 50 -9.45 -8.70 2.55
C LEU A 50 -10.43 -8.44 3.69
N LYS A 51 -11.46 -9.29 3.85
CA LYS A 51 -12.41 -9.16 4.98
C LYS A 51 -11.74 -9.42 6.32
N ASP A 52 -10.86 -10.42 6.38
CA ASP A 52 -10.12 -10.76 7.60
C ASP A 52 -9.16 -9.64 8.02
N LEU A 53 -8.59 -8.90 7.05
CA LEU A 53 -7.75 -7.72 7.30
C LEU A 53 -8.58 -6.54 7.84
N ASP A 54 -9.71 -6.22 7.21
CA ASP A 54 -10.61 -5.16 7.67
C ASP A 54 -11.17 -5.44 9.08
N GLU A 55 -11.47 -6.70 9.39
CA GLU A 55 -11.93 -7.10 10.73
C GLU A 55 -10.82 -7.02 11.78
N GLN A 56 -9.58 -7.38 11.44
CA GLN A 56 -8.43 -7.18 12.36
C GLN A 56 -8.17 -5.70 12.63
N ASP A 57 -8.13 -4.87 11.59
CA ASP A 57 -7.88 -3.43 11.74
C ASP A 57 -8.98 -2.76 12.56
N ASN A 58 -10.26 -3.12 12.34
CA ASN A 58 -11.36 -2.62 13.15
C ASN A 58 -11.27 -3.05 14.63
N ARG A 59 -10.84 -4.28 14.91
CA ARG A 59 -10.68 -4.76 16.29
C ARG A 59 -9.54 -4.05 17.02
N VAL A 60 -8.43 -3.81 16.33
CA VAL A 60 -7.27 -3.10 16.88
C VAL A 60 -7.64 -1.65 17.17
N ASN A 61 -8.28 -0.96 16.23
CA ASN A 61 -8.71 0.43 16.41
C ASN A 61 -9.69 0.57 17.59
N LYS A 62 -10.68 -0.32 17.68
CA LYS A 62 -11.63 -0.32 18.80
C LYS A 62 -10.97 -0.58 20.15
N ALA A 63 -9.95 -1.45 20.20
CA ALA A 63 -9.20 -1.69 21.42
C ALA A 63 -8.42 -0.44 21.86
N PHE A 64 -7.78 0.26 20.92
CA PHE A 64 -7.11 1.54 21.21
C PHE A 64 -8.09 2.62 21.69
N ASP A 65 -9.24 2.78 21.03
CA ASP A 65 -10.27 3.75 21.42
C ASP A 65 -10.75 3.52 22.86
N ILE A 66 -11.01 2.27 23.23
CA ILE A 66 -11.40 1.92 24.61
C ILE A 66 -10.30 2.30 25.60
N LEU A 67 -9.04 1.99 25.27
CA LEU A 67 -7.90 2.23 26.15
C LEU A 67 -7.64 3.73 26.35
N PHE A 68 -7.73 4.53 25.28
CA PHE A 68 -7.59 5.99 25.35
C PHE A 68 -8.72 6.62 26.17
N ASN A 69 -9.97 6.24 25.92
CA ASN A 69 -11.12 6.75 26.67
C ASN A 69 -11.01 6.42 28.17
N GLU A 70 -10.56 5.21 28.51
CA GLU A 70 -10.38 4.78 29.90
C GLU A 70 -9.23 5.55 30.58
N VAL A 71 -8.12 5.79 29.86
CA VAL A 71 -7.00 6.60 30.38
C VAL A 71 -7.44 8.05 30.62
N GLU A 72 -8.21 8.64 29.71
CA GLU A 72 -8.73 10.01 29.87
C GLU A 72 -9.69 10.13 31.05
N LYS A 73 -10.62 9.18 31.17
CA LYS A 73 -11.54 9.11 32.31
C LYS A 73 -10.80 8.99 33.64
N ASN A 74 -9.79 8.12 33.71
CA ASN A 74 -9.00 7.94 34.93
C ASN A 74 -8.16 9.18 35.28
N LYS A 75 -7.62 9.90 34.29
CA LYS A 75 -6.96 11.19 34.53
C LYS A 75 -7.93 12.22 35.09
N TYR A 76 -9.13 12.32 34.52
CA TYR A 76 -10.16 13.25 34.97
C TYR A 76 -10.62 12.98 36.42
N GLU A 77 -10.79 11.71 36.80
CA GLU A 77 -11.14 11.33 38.18
C GLU A 77 -9.98 11.59 39.16
N LEU A 78 -8.74 11.31 38.77
CA LEU A 78 -7.56 11.62 39.59
C LEU A 78 -7.39 13.12 39.83
N ASP A 79 -7.67 13.96 38.83
CA ASP A 79 -7.57 15.41 38.97
C ASP A 79 -8.68 15.99 39.85
N LYS A 80 -9.89 15.41 39.83
CA LYS A 80 -10.97 15.77 40.78
C LYS A 80 -10.61 15.46 42.23
N THR A 81 -10.00 14.31 42.50
CA THR A 81 -9.64 13.90 43.87
C THR A 81 -8.49 14.70 44.49
N LYS A 82 -7.80 15.55 43.70
CA LYS A 82 -6.73 16.45 44.18
C LYS A 82 -7.22 17.87 44.50
N LEU A 83 -8.49 18.17 44.25
CA LEU A 83 -9.11 19.48 44.45
C LEU A 83 -9.96 19.56 45.74
N ASP A 84 -10.09 18.46 46.48
CA ASP A 84 -10.63 18.37 47.85
C ASP A 84 -9.47 18.28 48.87
#